data_AF-A0A938XWG1-F1
#
_entry.id   AF-A0A938XWG1-F1
#
_cell.length_a   1.000
_cell.length_b   1.000
_cell.length_c   1.000
_cell.angle_alpha   90.00
_cell.angle_beta   90.00
_cell.angle_gamma   90.00
#
_symmetry.space_group_name_H-M   'P 1'
#
loop_
_entity.id
_entity.type
_entity.pdbx_description
1 polymer ?
#
loop_
_entity_poly.entity_id
_entity_poly.type
_entity_poly.pdbx_seq_one_letter_code
_entity_poly.pdbx_strand_id
1 'polypeptide(L)'
;MQIFKLFYTERVMPELNVEFIKGSNPEVFGIQVKPENYREFMNSHYNLLRRYKVQQHIMSNYKFIQLIKSKSRFGIHIGDIKFTEEEDLVQTNNEMYLELRKAISADDFNSVIECLQALDADGYKISRIECFTETGERINVHYNGTISFSSSLETMEPYIKNSLLIDYLVKGPEVLH
;
A
#
# COMPACT_ATOMS: atom_id res chain seq x y z
N MET A 1 -8.81 13.57 -0.91
CA MET A 1 -8.00 12.35 -0.81
C MET A 1 -7.67 12.10 0.65
N GLN A 2 -8.02 10.92 1.15
CA GLN A 2 -7.75 10.46 2.50
C GLN A 2 -6.43 9.71 2.51
N ILE A 3 -5.50 10.03 3.42
CA ILE A 3 -4.16 9.43 3.45
C ILE A 3 -3.91 8.87 4.84
N PHE A 4 -3.50 7.61 4.91
CA PHE A 4 -3.27 6.90 6.16
C PHE A 4 -1.88 6.27 6.17
N LYS A 5 -1.18 6.45 7.29
CA LYS A 5 0.09 5.78 7.55
C LYS A 5 -0.18 4.49 8.30
N LEU A 6 0.26 3.36 7.75
CA LEU A 6 -0.03 2.04 8.31
C LEU A 6 0.97 1.66 9.42
N PHE A 7 0.43 1.00 10.44
CA PHE A 7 1.13 0.59 11.64
C PHE A 7 0.66 -0.80 12.10
N TYR A 8 1.48 -1.43 12.93
CA TYR A 8 1.08 -2.59 13.70
C TYR A 8 1.63 -2.56 15.13
N THR A 9 0.97 -3.28 16.03
CA THR A 9 1.47 -3.53 17.38
C THR A 9 1.03 -4.89 17.88
N GLU A 10 1.93 -5.65 18.51
CA GLU A 10 1.60 -6.91 19.21
C GLU A 10 0.95 -6.68 20.59
N ARG A 11 0.66 -5.41 20.92
CA ARG A 11 0.06 -4.99 22.19
C ARG A 11 -1.33 -4.42 21.95
N VAL A 12 -1.97 -4.00 23.04
CA VAL A 12 -3.20 -3.19 22.96
C VAL A 12 -2.89 -1.91 22.17
N MET A 13 -3.73 -1.59 21.18
CA MET A 13 -3.63 -0.35 20.41
C MET A 13 -3.70 0.86 21.36
N PRO A 14 -2.82 1.87 21.22
CA PRO A 14 -2.90 3.07 22.02
C PRO A 14 -4.20 3.84 21.73
N GLU A 15 -4.76 4.48 22.76
CA GLU A 15 -5.83 5.47 22.56
C GLU A 15 -5.24 6.69 21.83
N LEU A 16 -5.70 6.90 20.61
CA LEU A 16 -5.24 7.93 19.70
C LEU A 16 -6.37 8.92 19.48
N ASN A 17 -6.16 10.20 19.80
CA ASN A 17 -7.14 11.27 19.57
C ASN A 17 -7.01 11.86 18.15
N VAL A 18 -7.02 10.97 17.16
CA VAL A 18 -6.84 11.28 15.73
C VAL A 18 -7.69 10.33 14.91
N GLU A 19 -8.09 10.73 13.70
CA GLU A 19 -8.80 9.85 12.79
C GLU A 19 -7.89 8.68 12.38
N PHE A 20 -8.43 7.45 12.39
CA PHE A 20 -7.68 6.26 12.03
C PHE A 20 -8.58 5.25 11.33
N ILE A 21 -7.96 4.35 10.57
CA ILE A 21 -8.57 3.15 10.01
C ILE A 21 -8.09 1.93 10.77
N LYS A 22 -8.95 0.93 10.95
CA LYS A 22 -8.59 -0.35 11.55
C LYS A 22 -8.72 -1.45 10.51
N GLY A 23 -7.75 -2.36 10.52
CA GLY A 23 -7.93 -3.66 9.89
C GLY A 23 -8.98 -4.48 10.67
N SER A 24 -9.28 -5.66 10.14
CA SER A 24 -10.07 -6.65 10.86
C SER A 24 -9.29 -7.25 12.04
N ASN A 25 -7.96 -7.27 11.97
CA ASN A 25 -7.11 -7.58 13.10
C ASN A 25 -6.91 -6.33 13.98
N PRO A 26 -7.20 -6.40 15.30
CA PRO A 26 -7.10 -5.24 16.20
C PRO A 26 -5.69 -4.67 16.34
N GLU A 27 -4.67 -5.44 15.94
CA GLU A 27 -3.26 -5.05 15.97
C GLU A 27 -2.84 -4.20 14.78
N VAL A 28 -3.67 -4.12 13.74
CA VAL A 28 -3.37 -3.44 12.47
C VAL A 28 -4.23 -2.19 12.32
N PHE A 29 -3.59 -1.05 12.07
CA PHE A 29 -4.30 0.21 11.93
C PHE A 29 -3.53 1.19 11.05
N GLY A 30 -4.23 2.20 10.56
CA GLY A 30 -3.65 3.33 9.83
C GLY A 30 -4.05 4.65 10.47
N ILE A 31 -3.09 5.52 10.75
CA ILE A 31 -3.38 6.85 11.29
C ILE A 31 -3.52 7.83 10.14
N GLN A 32 -4.58 8.64 10.11
CA GLN A 32 -4.76 9.65 9.08
C GLN A 32 -3.67 10.72 9.21
N VAL A 33 -3.07 11.10 8.08
CA VAL A 33 -2.01 12.10 8.04
C VAL A 33 -2.29 13.12 6.96
N LYS A 34 -1.97 14.38 7.23
CA LYS A 34 -1.90 15.42 6.20
C LYS A 34 -0.42 15.64 5.84
N PRO A 35 -0.05 15.68 4.55
CA PRO A 35 1.35 15.83 4.16
C PRO A 35 2.02 17.05 4.79
N GLU A 36 1.27 18.15 4.91
CA GLU A 36 1.77 19.45 5.37
C GLU A 36 2.19 19.42 6.85
N ASN A 37 1.60 18.54 7.65
CA ASN A 37 1.84 18.46 9.09
C ASN A 37 2.43 17.13 9.55
N TYR A 38 2.79 16.21 8.63
CA TYR A 38 3.24 14.86 8.97
C TYR A 38 4.40 14.84 9.97
N ARG A 39 5.39 15.73 9.81
CA ARG A 39 6.56 15.77 10.71
C ARG A 39 6.17 16.15 12.13
N GLU A 40 5.37 17.20 12.29
CA GLU A 40 4.87 17.65 13.60
C GLU A 40 3.95 16.59 14.21
N PHE A 41 3.10 16.00 13.39
CA PHE A 41 2.19 14.92 13.75
C PHE A 41 2.93 13.69 14.31
N MET A 42 3.95 13.21 13.61
CA MET A 42 4.73 12.06 14.06
C MET A 42 5.51 12.39 15.33
N ASN A 43 6.02 13.61 15.48
CA ASN A 43 6.74 14.04 16.68
C ASN A 43 5.82 14.09 17.91
N SER A 44 4.58 14.56 17.76
CA SER A 44 3.63 14.63 18.89
C SER A 44 3.18 13.25 19.38
N HIS A 45 3.12 12.25 18.50
CA HIS A 45 2.73 10.89 18.84
C HIS A 45 3.91 9.94 19.12
N TYR A 46 5.14 10.34 18.80
CA TYR A 46 6.33 9.46 18.83
C TYR A 46 6.49 8.72 20.16
N ASN A 47 6.41 9.44 21.29
CA ASN A 47 6.59 8.85 22.61
C ASN A 47 5.49 7.83 22.95
N LEU A 48 4.26 8.11 22.53
CA LEU A 48 3.13 7.20 22.71
C LEU A 48 3.31 5.94 21.87
N LEU A 49 3.58 6.10 20.57
CA LEU A 49 3.80 4.99 19.65
C LEU A 49 4.97 4.10 20.12
N ARG A 50 6.07 4.73 20.56
CA ARG A 50 7.24 4.02 21.12
C ARG A 50 6.89 3.25 22.40
N ARG A 51 6.14 3.84 23.33
CA ARG A 51 5.71 3.17 24.58
C ARG A 51 4.89 1.91 24.31
N TYR A 52 4.02 1.97 23.30
CA TYR A 52 3.16 0.87 22.90
C TYR A 52 3.82 -0.09 21.89
N LYS A 53 5.13 0.08 21.63
CA LYS A 53 5.90 -0.70 20.65
C LYS A 53 5.23 -0.76 19.27
N VAL A 54 4.56 0.33 18.89
CA VAL A 54 3.95 0.45 17.57
C VAL A 54 5.07 0.53 16.54
N GLN A 55 4.97 -0.31 15.51
CA GLN A 55 5.90 -0.33 14.40
C GLN A 55 5.22 0.23 13.16
N GLN A 56 5.95 1.08 12.46
CA GLN A 56 5.52 1.61 11.18
C GLN A 56 5.70 0.55 10.10
N HIS A 57 4.67 0.36 9.29
CA HIS A 57 4.73 -0.56 8.17
C HIS A 57 5.53 0.03 6.99
N ILE A 58 6.20 -0.84 6.23
CA ILE A 58 6.92 -0.53 4.99
C ILE A 58 6.58 -1.63 3.97
N MET A 59 6.38 -1.22 2.73
CA MET A 59 6.12 -2.08 1.59
C MET A 59 7.41 -2.32 0.81
N SER A 60 7.76 -3.59 0.59
CA SER A 60 8.84 -4.00 -0.29
C SER A 60 8.30 -4.41 -1.67
N ASN A 61 9.19 -4.50 -2.66
CA ASN A 61 8.84 -5.05 -3.99
C ASN A 61 8.16 -6.42 -3.87
N TYR A 62 8.67 -7.29 -2.99
CA TYR A 62 8.02 -8.57 -2.70
C TYR A 62 6.57 -8.40 -2.26
N LYS A 63 6.27 -7.52 -1.30
CA LYS A 63 4.88 -7.29 -0.83
C LYS A 63 3.99 -6.71 -1.92
N PHE A 64 4.51 -5.83 -2.76
CA PHE A 64 3.79 -5.31 -3.92
C PHE A 64 3.46 -6.40 -4.95
N ILE A 65 4.43 -7.25 -5.28
CA ILE A 65 4.24 -8.40 -6.16
C ILE A 65 3.17 -9.36 -5.60
N GLN A 66 3.20 -9.62 -4.29
CA GLN A 66 2.20 -10.46 -3.63
C GLN A 66 0.79 -9.84 -3.68
N LEU A 67 0.68 -8.52 -3.46
CA LEU A 67 -0.56 -7.78 -3.63
C LEU A 67 -1.15 -7.95 -5.03
N ILE A 68 -0.33 -7.80 -6.08
CA ILE A 68 -0.77 -7.99 -7.47
C ILE A 68 -1.25 -9.43 -7.70
N LYS A 69 -0.49 -10.43 -7.23
CA LYS A 69 -0.88 -11.86 -7.32
C LYS A 69 -2.23 -12.14 -6.64
N SER A 70 -2.53 -11.41 -5.57
CA SER A 70 -3.73 -11.60 -4.75
C SER A 70 -4.86 -10.62 -5.08
N LYS A 71 -4.71 -9.76 -6.11
CA LYS A 71 -5.63 -8.66 -6.42
C LYS A 71 -7.11 -9.09 -6.54
N SER A 72 -7.37 -10.27 -7.11
CA SER A 72 -8.73 -10.78 -7.29
C SER A 72 -9.42 -11.09 -5.96
N ARG A 73 -8.65 -11.46 -4.93
CA ARG A 73 -9.20 -11.67 -3.58
C ARG A 73 -9.65 -10.37 -2.93
N PHE A 74 -9.06 -9.25 -3.32
CA PHE A 74 -9.41 -7.93 -2.81
C PHE A 74 -10.45 -7.20 -3.66
N GLY A 75 -10.88 -7.78 -4.79
CA GLY A 75 -11.77 -7.08 -5.74
C GLY A 75 -11.12 -5.79 -6.27
N ILE A 76 -9.82 -5.83 -6.57
CA ILE A 76 -9.08 -4.70 -7.13
C ILE A 76 -8.47 -5.01 -8.50
N HIS A 77 -8.44 -3.97 -9.32
CA HIS A 77 -7.73 -3.89 -10.59
C HIS A 77 -6.47 -3.05 -10.41
N ILE A 78 -5.39 -3.40 -11.10
CA ILE A 78 -4.14 -2.62 -11.06
C ILE A 78 -4.22 -1.57 -12.15
N GLY A 79 -4.06 -0.30 -11.78
CA GLY A 79 -4.08 0.82 -12.72
C GLY A 79 -2.69 1.21 -13.20
N ASP A 80 -1.79 1.46 -12.26
CA ASP A 80 -0.44 1.96 -12.56
C ASP A 80 0.56 1.50 -11.50
N ILE A 81 1.82 1.34 -11.90
CA ILE A 81 2.94 1.01 -11.02
C ILE A 81 4.02 2.07 -11.23
N LYS A 82 4.44 2.72 -10.15
CA LYS A 82 5.51 3.73 -10.15
C LYS A 82 6.76 3.19 -9.50
N PHE A 83 7.90 3.62 -10.02
CA PHE A 83 9.22 3.32 -9.47
C PHE A 83 9.83 4.56 -8.84
N THR A 84 10.80 4.36 -7.96
CA THR A 84 11.59 5.47 -7.39
C THR A 84 12.48 6.07 -8.48
N GLU A 85 13.03 5.22 -9.34
CA GLU A 85 13.93 5.55 -10.45
C GLU A 85 13.18 5.62 -11.79
N GLU A 86 11.91 6.06 -11.79
CA GLU A 86 11.07 6.05 -13.01
C GLU A 86 11.63 6.93 -14.14
N GLU A 87 12.26 8.06 -13.82
CA GLU A 87 12.89 8.93 -14.82
C GLU A 87 14.02 8.22 -15.57
N ASP A 88 14.87 7.47 -14.86
CA ASP A 88 15.97 6.70 -15.45
C ASP A 88 15.44 5.62 -16.39
N LEU A 89 14.40 4.89 -15.96
CA LEU A 89 13.75 3.85 -16.77
C LEU A 89 13.17 4.42 -18.08
N VAL A 90 12.58 5.62 -18.02
CA VAL A 90 12.03 6.30 -19.20
C VAL A 90 13.15 6.81 -20.11
N GLN A 91 14.16 7.49 -19.56
CA GLN A 91 15.26 8.07 -20.35
C GLN A 91 16.09 7.00 -21.06
N THR A 92 16.28 5.84 -20.41
CA THR A 92 17.05 4.72 -20.97
C THR A 92 16.23 3.83 -21.91
N ASN A 93 14.93 4.08 -22.07
CA ASN A 93 14.00 3.19 -22.78
C ASN A 93 14.12 1.73 -22.31
N ASN A 94 14.15 1.51 -21.00
CA ASN A 94 14.31 0.17 -20.43
C ASN A 94 13.22 -0.78 -20.97
N GLU A 95 13.62 -1.88 -21.62
CA GLU A 95 12.72 -2.79 -22.33
C GLU A 95 11.68 -3.43 -21.39
N MET A 96 12.11 -3.92 -20.23
CA MET A 96 11.23 -4.54 -19.23
C MET A 96 10.21 -3.54 -18.68
N TYR A 97 10.59 -2.27 -18.51
CA TYR A 97 9.67 -1.23 -18.10
C TYR A 97 8.63 -0.91 -19.19
N LEU A 98 9.03 -0.86 -20.47
CA LEU A 98 8.10 -0.66 -21.57
C LEU A 98 7.14 -1.85 -21.74
N GLU A 99 7.63 -3.08 -21.55
CA GLU A 99 6.80 -4.30 -21.55
C GLU A 99 5.82 -4.31 -20.39
N LEU A 100 6.26 -3.91 -19.18
CA LEU A 100 5.39 -3.72 -18.03
C LEU A 100 4.22 -2.78 -18.35
N ARG A 101 4.50 -1.64 -19.01
CA ARG A 101 3.45 -0.67 -19.40
C ARG A 101 2.42 -1.27 -20.36
N LYS A 102 2.89 -2.07 -21.33
CA LYS A 102 2.01 -2.79 -22.26
C LYS A 102 1.19 -3.87 -21.54
N ALA A 103 1.83 -4.65 -20.67
CA ALA A 103 1.18 -5.73 -19.92
C ALA A 103 0.09 -5.19 -18.98
N ILE A 104 0.33 -4.07 -18.29
CA ILE A 104 -0.69 -3.38 -17.48
C ILE A 104 -1.88 -2.96 -18.36
N SER A 105 -1.62 -2.35 -19.52
CA SER A 105 -2.68 -1.90 -20.44
C SER A 105 -3.47 -3.04 -21.08
N ALA A 106 -2.87 -4.22 -21.18
CA ALA A 106 -3.48 -5.43 -21.72
C ALA A 106 -4.13 -6.33 -20.65
N ASP A 107 -4.09 -5.93 -19.37
CA ASP A 107 -4.51 -6.75 -18.22
C ASP A 107 -3.80 -8.13 -18.16
N ASP A 108 -2.58 -8.25 -18.68
CA ASP A 108 -1.78 -9.48 -18.65
C ASP A 108 -0.93 -9.54 -17.38
N PHE A 109 -1.54 -10.06 -16.31
CA PHE A 109 -0.90 -10.06 -14.99
C PHE A 109 0.26 -11.04 -14.85
N ASN A 110 0.36 -12.07 -15.69
CA ASN A 110 1.53 -12.94 -15.66
C ASN A 110 2.75 -12.17 -16.16
N SER A 111 2.62 -11.49 -17.30
CA SER A 111 3.65 -10.62 -17.85
C SER A 111 3.99 -9.45 -16.91
N VAL A 112 3.00 -8.85 -16.23
CA VAL A 112 3.25 -7.84 -15.19
C VAL A 112 4.16 -8.38 -14.09
N ILE A 113 3.87 -9.57 -13.55
CA ILE A 113 4.69 -10.16 -12.49
C ILE A 113 6.12 -10.46 -12.98
N GLU A 114 6.27 -11.02 -14.17
CA GLU A 114 7.57 -11.33 -14.77
C GLU A 114 8.43 -10.07 -14.93
N CYS A 115 7.86 -9.00 -15.51
CA CYS A 115 8.55 -7.72 -15.67
C CYS A 115 8.97 -7.12 -14.31
N LEU A 116 8.10 -7.19 -13.30
CA LEU A 116 8.41 -6.68 -11.96
C LEU A 116 9.53 -7.46 -11.27
N GLN A 117 9.60 -8.78 -11.49
CA GLN A 117 10.68 -9.61 -10.95
C GLN A 117 12.01 -9.31 -11.63
N ALA A 118 12.01 -9.10 -12.96
CA ALA A 118 13.21 -8.67 -13.68
C ALA A 118 13.71 -7.30 -13.19
N LEU A 119 12.81 -6.32 -13.09
CA LEU A 119 13.15 -4.97 -12.62
C LEU A 119 13.65 -4.98 -11.15
N ASP A 120 13.08 -5.81 -10.27
CA ASP A 120 13.59 -5.95 -8.90
C ASP A 120 14.99 -6.58 -8.86
N ALA A 121 15.28 -7.55 -9.73
CA ALA A 121 16.60 -8.15 -9.86
C ALA A 121 17.67 -7.15 -10.32
N ASP A 122 17.28 -6.20 -11.18
CA ASP A 122 18.11 -5.07 -11.62
C ASP A 122 18.22 -3.95 -10.57
N GLY A 123 17.52 -4.07 -9.44
CA GLY A 123 17.62 -3.17 -8.30
C GLY A 123 16.58 -2.04 -8.27
N TYR A 124 15.70 -1.93 -9.27
CA TYR A 124 14.67 -0.90 -9.32
C TYR A 124 13.61 -1.10 -8.23
N LYS A 125 13.17 -0.01 -7.59
CA LYS A 125 12.25 -0.07 -6.45
C LYS A 125 10.89 0.52 -6.78
N ILE A 126 9.83 -0.26 -6.51
CA ILE A 126 8.45 0.19 -6.64
C ILE A 126 8.19 1.24 -5.57
N SER A 127 7.80 2.43 -6.00
CA SER A 127 7.45 3.54 -5.11
C SER A 127 5.96 3.54 -4.77
N ARG A 128 5.10 3.14 -5.72
CA ARG A 128 3.64 3.14 -5.54
C ARG A 128 2.97 2.15 -6.50
N ILE A 129 1.91 1.49 -6.01
CA ILE A 129 0.91 0.86 -6.87
C ILE A 129 -0.41 1.62 -6.74
N GLU A 130 -0.99 1.95 -7.88
CA GLU A 130 -2.35 2.43 -8.00
C GLU A 130 -3.28 1.27 -8.35
N CYS A 131 -4.37 1.16 -7.60
CA CYS A 131 -5.41 0.17 -7.77
C CYS A 131 -6.78 0.83 -7.86
N PHE A 132 -7.74 0.13 -8.45
CA PHE A 132 -9.14 0.53 -8.49
C PHE A 132 -10.00 -0.60 -7.95
N THR A 133 -10.96 -0.29 -7.07
CA THR A 133 -11.99 -1.26 -6.69
C THR A 133 -12.94 -1.53 -7.86
N GLU A 134 -13.76 -2.58 -7.76
CA GLU A 134 -14.86 -2.84 -8.71
C GLU A 134 -15.84 -1.66 -8.85
N THR A 135 -15.96 -0.83 -7.81
CA THR A 135 -16.80 0.38 -7.83
C THR A 135 -16.09 1.61 -8.44
N GLY A 136 -14.85 1.45 -8.92
CA GLY A 136 -14.04 2.51 -9.51
C GLY A 136 -13.30 3.39 -8.51
N GLU A 137 -13.28 3.02 -7.22
CA GLU A 137 -12.61 3.80 -6.19
C GLU A 137 -11.10 3.60 -6.27
N ARG A 138 -10.35 4.71 -6.33
CA ARG A 138 -8.89 4.68 -6.46
C ARG A 138 -8.21 4.50 -5.11
N ILE A 139 -7.36 3.48 -5.03
CA ILE A 139 -6.51 3.14 -3.90
C ILE A 139 -5.05 3.29 -4.32
N ASN A 140 -4.26 4.09 -3.61
CA ASN A 140 -2.81 4.10 -3.80
C ASN A 140 -2.10 3.48 -2.60
N VAL A 141 -1.17 2.58 -2.86
CA VAL A 141 -0.31 1.95 -1.84
C VAL A 141 1.13 2.35 -2.12
N HIS A 142 1.79 2.98 -1.14
CA HIS A 142 3.14 3.52 -1.26
C HIS A 142 4.17 2.67 -0.53
N TYR A 143 5.41 2.68 -1.03
CA TYR A 143 6.53 1.90 -0.47
C TYR A 143 6.77 2.19 1.02
N ASN A 144 6.52 3.42 1.45
CA ASN A 144 6.72 3.82 2.84
C ASN A 144 5.59 3.36 3.77
N GLY A 145 4.66 2.51 3.32
CA GLY A 145 3.54 2.02 4.12
C GLY A 145 2.42 3.04 4.29
N THR A 146 2.28 3.96 3.35
CA THR A 146 1.11 4.86 3.27
C THR A 146 0.09 4.29 2.29
N ILE A 147 -1.18 4.34 2.66
CA ILE A 147 -2.32 4.05 1.78
C ILE A 147 -3.19 5.29 1.62
N SER A 148 -3.75 5.52 0.44
CA SER A 148 -4.68 6.62 0.22
C SER A 148 -5.90 6.21 -0.58
N PHE A 149 -7.03 6.85 -0.29
CA PHE A 149 -8.31 6.66 -0.96
C PHE A 149 -8.86 8.01 -1.44
N SER A 150 -9.62 8.00 -2.53
CA SER A 150 -10.32 9.19 -3.04
C SER A 150 -11.59 9.48 -2.24
N SER A 151 -12.32 8.44 -1.87
CA SER A 151 -13.56 8.46 -1.09
C SER A 151 -13.35 8.78 0.40
N SER A 152 -14.44 9.09 1.10
CA SER A 152 -14.45 9.28 2.56
C SER A 152 -14.16 7.96 3.30
N LEU A 153 -13.75 8.09 4.57
CA LEU A 153 -13.51 6.93 5.42
C LEU A 153 -14.77 6.09 5.62
N GLU A 154 -15.93 6.73 5.84
CA GLU A 154 -17.21 6.05 6.03
C GLU A 154 -17.56 5.10 4.86
N THR A 155 -17.21 5.49 3.64
CA THR A 155 -17.41 4.67 2.44
C THR A 155 -16.40 3.53 2.36
N MET A 156 -15.14 3.76 2.75
CA MET A 156 -14.05 2.80 2.60
C MET A 156 -13.92 1.79 3.74
N GLU A 157 -14.35 2.14 4.95
CA GLU A 157 -14.18 1.29 6.13
C GLU A 157 -14.84 -0.09 5.98
N PRO A 158 -16.07 -0.23 5.45
CA PRO A 158 -16.66 -1.55 5.19
C PRO A 158 -15.83 -2.38 4.22
N TYR A 159 -15.36 -1.76 3.13
CA TYR A 159 -14.51 -2.44 2.14
C TYR A 159 -13.20 -2.90 2.75
N ILE A 160 -12.52 -2.05 3.52
CA ILE A 160 -11.25 -2.36 4.19
C ILE A 160 -11.40 -3.57 5.11
N LYS A 161 -12.45 -3.58 5.95
CA LYS A 161 -12.71 -4.69 6.89
C LYS A 161 -13.04 -5.99 6.17
N ASN A 162 -13.88 -5.92 5.13
CA ASN A 162 -14.33 -7.12 4.41
C ASN A 162 -13.25 -7.71 3.49
N SER A 163 -12.43 -6.85 2.86
CA SER A 163 -11.35 -7.29 1.96
C SER A 163 -10.11 -7.77 2.69
N LEU A 164 -9.94 -7.42 3.98
CA LEU A 164 -8.70 -7.65 4.73
C LEU A 164 -7.48 -6.96 4.10
N LEU A 165 -7.67 -5.94 3.26
CA LEU A 165 -6.59 -5.32 2.49
C LEU A 165 -5.48 -4.77 3.40
N ILE A 166 -5.84 -4.04 4.46
CA ILE A 166 -4.84 -3.43 5.33
C ILE A 166 -4.13 -4.49 6.18
N ASP A 167 -4.87 -5.47 6.69
CA ASP A 167 -4.31 -6.62 7.39
C ASP A 167 -3.27 -7.31 6.52
N TYR A 168 -3.59 -7.53 5.25
CA TYR A 168 -2.73 -8.18 4.28
C TYR A 168 -1.47 -7.36 3.98
N LEU A 169 -1.62 -6.06 3.73
CA LEU A 169 -0.47 -5.19 3.48
C LEU A 169 0.51 -5.24 4.65
N VAL A 170 -0.03 -5.15 5.87
CA VAL A 170 0.77 -5.05 7.08
C VAL A 170 1.39 -6.40 7.48
N LYS A 171 0.57 -7.43 7.66
CA LYS A 171 0.97 -8.74 8.19
C LYS A 171 1.43 -9.72 7.11
N GLY A 172 0.91 -9.61 5.89
CA GLY A 172 1.25 -10.48 4.76
C GLY A 172 0.11 -11.44 4.38
N PRO A 173 0.40 -12.42 3.50
CA PRO A 173 -0.60 -13.36 2.96
C PRO A 173 -1.22 -14.28 4.00
N GLU A 174 -0.63 -14.38 5.18
CA GLU A 174 -1.07 -15.26 6.27
C GLU A 174 -2.47 -14.91 6.77
N VAL A 175 -2.94 -13.67 6.55
CA VAL A 175 -4.27 -13.21 6.97
C VAL A 175 -5.41 -13.73 6.09
N LEU A 176 -5.10 -14.36 4.96
CA LEU A 176 -6.09 -14.86 3.99
C LEU A 176 -6.39 -16.36 4.15
N HIS A 177 -5.96 -16.98 5.25
CA HIS A 177 -6.12 -18.40 5.56
C HIS A 177 -7.19 -18.66 6.60
#